data_AF-A0A518QW91-F1
#
_entry.id   AF-A0A518QW91-F1
#
_cell.length_a   1.000
_cell.length_b   1.000
_cell.length_c   1.000
_cell.angle_alpha   90.00
_cell.angle_beta   90.00
_cell.angle_gamma   90.00
#
_symmetry.space_group_name_H-M   'P 1'
#
loop_
_entity.id
_entity.type
_entity.pdbx_description
1 polymer ?
#
loop_
_entity_poly.entity_id
_entity_poly.type
_entity_poly.pdbx_seq_one_letter_code
_entity_poly.pdbx_strand_id
1 'polypeptide(L)' 'MGFYDPIKNQTDLNVPAILYFLEKGAQPTGTVHDILKKAGVFMELGLNHQMKFN' A
#
# COMPACT_ATOMS: atom_id res chain seq x y z
N MET A 1 1.29 -9.19 2.81
CA MET A 1 -0.04 -9.68 2.38
C MET A 1 -1.04 -9.32 3.44
N GLY A 2 -2.18 -8.75 3.06
CA GLY A 2 -3.24 -8.29 3.97
C GLY A 2 -4.62 -8.55 3.35
N PHE A 3 -5.68 -8.07 3.98
CA PHE A 3 -7.03 -8.15 3.42
C PHE A 3 -7.78 -6.83 3.54
N TYR A 4 -8.77 -6.67 2.67
CA TYR A 4 -9.70 -5.55 2.67
C TYR A 4 -11.11 -6.08 2.45
N ASP A 5 -12.02 -5.78 3.39
CA ASP A 5 -13.45 -6.00 3.26
C ASP A 5 -14.12 -4.64 2.95
N PRO A 6 -14.53 -4.38 1.69
CA PRO A 6 -15.17 -3.13 1.31
C PRO A 6 -16.58 -2.96 1.88
N ILE A 7 -17.29 -4.05 2.20
CA ILE A 7 -18.65 -4.00 2.72
C ILE A 7 -18.62 -3.51 4.17
N LYS A 8 -17.66 -4.00 4.95
CA LYS A 8 -17.45 -3.58 6.34
C LYS A 8 -16.46 -2.44 6.51
N ASN A 9 -15.84 -1.99 5.41
CA ASN A 9 -14.75 -1.02 5.41
C ASN A 9 -13.62 -1.39 6.40
N GLN A 10 -13.30 -2.69 6.47
CA GLN A 10 -12.26 -3.23 7.34
C GLN A 10 -11.01 -3.53 6.53
N THR A 11 -9.85 -3.12 7.04
CA THR A 11 -8.56 -3.37 6.40
C THR A 11 -7.58 -3.90 7.43
N ASP A 12 -6.87 -4.97 7.09
CA ASP A 12 -5.72 -5.46 7.83
C ASP A 12 -4.51 -5.52 6.88
N LEU A 13 -3.43 -4.84 7.26
CA LEU A 13 -2.22 -4.73 6.46
C LEU A 13 -1.04 -5.32 7.23
N ASN A 14 -0.41 -6.35 6.67
CA ASN A 14 0.92 -6.76 7.10
C ASN A 14 1.95 -5.78 6.52
N VAL A 15 2.18 -4.68 7.25
CA VAL A 15 3.07 -3.58 6.85
C VAL A 15 4.49 -4.08 6.54
N PRO A 16 5.17 -4.89 7.39
CA PRO A 16 6.52 -5.37 7.10
C PRO A 16 6.62 -6.12 5.76
N ALA A 17 5.65 -6.97 5.46
CA ALA A 17 5.63 -7.70 4.19
C ALA A 17 5.38 -6.77 2.99
N ILE A 18 4.48 -5.80 3.12
CA ILE A 18 4.20 -4.82 2.07
C ILE A 18 5.45 -3.99 1.77
N LEU A 19 6.14 -3.49 2.80
CA LEU A 19 7.40 -2.77 2.67
C LEU A 19 8.43 -3.57 1.90
N TYR A 20 8.65 -4.83 2.30
CA TYR A 20 9.58 -5.73 1.62
C TYR A 20 9.28 -5.85 0.12
N PHE A 21 8.02 -6.01 -0.28
CA PHE A 21 7.66 -6.10 -1.70
C PHE A 21 7.83 -4.77 -2.44
N LEU A 22 7.48 -3.64 -1.82
CA LEU A 22 7.67 -2.31 -2.40
C LEU A 22 9.16 -2.01 -2.63
N GLU A 23 10.03 -2.35 -1.68
CA GLU A 23 11.49 -2.23 -1.83
C GLU A 23 12.04 -3.09 -2.96
N LYS A 24 11.40 -4.23 -3.25
CA LYS A 24 11.74 -5.11 -4.38
C LYS A 24 11.14 -4.65 -5.70
N GLY A 25 10.46 -3.49 -5.73
CA GLY A 25 9.90 -2.89 -6.94
C GLY A 25 8.49 -3.34 -7.28
N ALA A 26 7.77 -3.98 -6.35
CA ALA A 26 6.37 -4.32 -6.57
C ALA A 26 5.55 -3.03 -6.75
N GLN A 27 4.76 -2.99 -7.82
CA GLN A 27 3.86 -1.88 -8.12
C GLN A 27 2.46 -2.24 -7.61
N PRO A 28 1.90 -1.49 -6.63
CA PRO A 28 0.52 -1.71 -6.22
C PRO A 28 -0.44 -1.27 -7.33
N THR A 29 -1.57 -1.98 -7.46
CA THR A 29 -2.68 -1.55 -8.34
C THR A 29 -3.39 -0.33 -7.75
N GLY A 30 -4.22 0.38 -8.53
CA GLY A 30 -4.85 1.63 -8.09
C GLY A 30 -5.54 1.56 -6.73
N THR A 31 -6.43 0.58 -6.52
CA THR A 31 -7.12 0.43 -5.22
C THR A 31 -6.17 0.12 -4.07
N VAL A 32 -5.18 -0.75 -4.29
CA VAL A 32 -4.19 -1.08 -3.25
C VAL A 32 -3.32 0.14 -2.95
N HIS A 33 -2.95 0.90 -3.98
CA HIS A 33 -2.21 2.15 -3.83
C HIS A 33 -2.95 3.13 -2.93
N ASP A 34 -4.25 3.36 -3.17
CA ASP A 34 -5.07 4.25 -2.35
C ASP A 34 -5.21 3.76 -0.90
N ILE A 35 -5.37 2.45 -0.70
CA ILE A 35 -5.41 1.85 0.65
C ILE A 35 -4.08 2.09 1.39
N LEU A 36 -2.94 1.84 0.73
CA LEU A 36 -1.62 2.02 1.33
C LEU A 36 -1.32 3.50 1.62
N LYS A 37 -1.78 4.40 0.75
CA LYS A 37 -1.71 5.85 0.94
C LYS A 37 -2.54 6.29 2.15
N LYS A 38 -3.77 5.81 2.27
CA LYS A 38 -4.64 6.09 3.43
C LYS A 38 -4.06 5.54 4.74
N ALA A 39 -3.39 4.40 4.68
CA ALA A 39 -2.72 3.79 5.82
C ALA A 39 -1.35 4.43 6.16
N GLY A 40 -0.88 5.41 5.37
CA GLY A 40 0.39 6.11 5.63
C GLY A 40 1.66 5.29 5.34
N VAL A 41 1.55 4.12 4.71
CA VAL A 41 2.67 3.19 4.49
C VAL A 41 3.80 3.84 3.67
N PHE A 42 3.48 4.73 2.73
CA PHE A 42 4.50 5.42 1.93
C PHE A 42 5.35 6.42 2.73
N MET A 43 4.83 6.97 3.83
CA MET A 43 5.60 7.86 4.71
C MET A 43 6.71 7.10 5.43
N GLU A 44 6.44 5.85 5.83
CA GLU A 44 7.42 4.99 6.53
C GLU A 44 8.62 4.63 5.64
N LEU A 45 8.40 4.55 4.32
CA LEU A 45 9.47 4.36 3.31
C LEU A 45 10.19 5.65 2.90
N GLY A 46 9.76 6.82 3.39
CA GLY A 46 10.28 8.11 2.91
C GLY A 46 9.95 8.39 1.44
N LEU A 47 8.96 7.70 0.86
CA LEU A 47 8.53 7.90 -0.51
C LEU A 47 7.60 9.12 -0.58
N ASN A 48 8.12 10.24 -1.09
CA ASN A 48 7.28 11.38 -1.52
C ASN A 48 6.53 10.97 -2.79
N HIS A 49 5.35 10.40 -2.61
CA HIS A 49 4.67 9.58 -3.60
C HIS A 49 4.16 10.38 -4.82
N GLN A 50 4.95 10.40 -5.90
CA GLN A 50 4.48 10.57 -7.28
C GLN A 50 4.87 9.32 -8.10
N MET A 51 4.34 8.13 -7.77
CA MET A 51 4.35 7.05 -8.76
C MET A 51 3.24 7.34 -9.78
N LYS A 52 3.62 7.83 -10.96
CA LYS A 52 2.73 7.89 -12.12
C LYS A 52 2.52 6.47 -12.62
N PHE A 53 1.39 5.88 -12.27
CA PHE A 53 0.90 4.69 -12.95
C PHE A 53 0.39 5.13 -14.33
N ASN A 54 1.02 4.65 -15.40
CA ASN A 54 0.67 4.92 -16.79
C ASN A 54 -0.22 3.82 -17.34
#